data_AF-A0AAP4Y666-F1
#
_entry.id   AF-A0AAP4Y666-F1
#
_cell.length_a   1.000
_cell.length_b   1.000
_cell.length_c   1.000
_cell.angle_alpha   90.00
_cell.angle_beta   90.00
_cell.angle_gamma   90.00
#
_symmetry.space_group_name_H-M   'P 1'
#
loop_
_entity.id
_entity.type
_entity.pdbx_description
1 polymer ?
#
loop_
_entity_poly.entity_id
_entity_poly.type
_entity_poly.pdbx_seq_one_letter_code
_entity_poly.pdbx_strand_id
1 'polypeptide(L)' 'MGRMVDFLGMTVGGWVGWAVGGRLSLFTAILLSIVGTGAGLHVGRRWLGDCF' A
#
# COMPACT_ATOMS: atom_id res chain seq x y z
N MET A 1 6.51 15.95 -7.19
CA MET A 1 7.10 14.71 -6.65
C MET A 1 6.06 13.69 -6.12
N GLY A 2 4.87 13.54 -6.72
CA GLY A 2 3.86 12.58 -6.19
C GLY A 2 4.20 11.11 -6.45
N ARG A 3 4.76 10.84 -7.64
CA ARG A 3 5.02 9.50 -8.17
C ARG A 3 5.99 8.64 -7.33
N MET A 4 6.90 9.27 -6.59
CA MET A 4 7.85 8.57 -5.72
C MET A 4 7.17 8.10 -4.42
N VAL A 5 6.22 8.89 -3.91
CA VAL A 5 5.46 8.56 -2.70
C VAL A 5 4.50 7.39 -2.98
N ASP A 6 3.89 7.39 -4.17
CA ASP A 6 3.10 6.24 -4.65
C ASP A 6 3.94 4.96 -4.77
N PHE A 7 5.15 5.06 -5.36
CA PHE A 7 6.07 3.92 -5.48
C PHE A 7 6.53 3.38 -4.12
N LEU A 8 6.78 4.28 -3.16
CA LEU A 8 7.18 3.92 -1.82
C LEU A 8 6.03 3.21 -1.08
N GLY A 9 4.81 3.76 -1.17
CA GLY A 9 3.61 3.16 -0.58
C GLY A 9 3.29 1.79 -1.16
N MET A 10 3.46 1.61 -2.47
CA MET A 10 3.25 0.34 -3.15
C MET A 10 4.30 -0.72 -2.75
N THR A 11 5.56 -0.30 -2.60
CA THR A 11 6.66 -1.19 -2.18
C THR A 11 6.50 -1.63 -0.72
N VAL A 12 6.20 -0.69 0.18
CA VAL A 12 5.98 -0.96 1.61
C VAL A 12 4.72 -1.80 1.81
N GLY A 13 3.64 -1.50 1.08
CA GLY A 13 2.40 -2.29 1.11
C GLY A 13 2.61 -3.73 0.67
N GLY A 14 3.40 -3.96 -0.38
CA GLY A 14 3.77 -5.31 -0.82
C GLY A 14 4.63 -6.07 0.18
N TRP A 15 5.63 -5.41 0.77
CA TRP A 15 6.50 -6.01 1.79
C TRP A 15 5.74 -6.41 3.06
N VAL A 16 4.90 -5.50 3.57
CA VAL A 16 4.06 -5.76 4.75
C VAL A 16 3.01 -6.83 4.43
N GLY A 17 2.43 -6.82 3.24
CA GLY A 17 1.49 -7.84 2.78
C GLY A 17 2.10 -9.24 2.72
N TRP A 18 3.36 -9.38 2.28
CA TRP A 18 4.06 -10.67 2.29
C TRP A 18 4.51 -11.11 3.68
N ALA A 19 5.07 -10.20 4.48
CA ALA A 19 5.57 -10.52 5.82
C ALA A 19 4.44 -10.94 6.77
N VAL A 20 3.28 -10.30 6.69
CA VAL A 20 2.10 -10.63 7.49
C VAL A 20 1.30 -11.76 6.84
N GLY A 21 1.17 -11.74 5.52
CA GLY A 21 0.40 -12.72 4.77
C GLY A 21 0.98 -14.13 4.75
N GLY A 22 2.31 -14.24 4.66
CA GLY A 22 3.02 -15.52 4.69
C GLY A 22 2.87 -16.28 6.01
N ARG A 23 2.54 -15.60 7.12
CA ARG A 23 2.30 -16.23 8.44
C ARG A 23 0.88 -16.70 8.66
N LEU A 24 -0.10 -16.15 7.94
CA LEU A 24 -1.53 -16.37 8.20
C LEU A 24 -2.18 -17.24 7.12
N SER A 25 -1.96 -16.93 5.84
CA SER A 25 -2.39 -17.71 4.66
C SER A 25 -2.15 -16.88 3.40
N LEU A 26 -1.85 -17.54 2.26
CA LEU A 26 -1.66 -16.90 0.95
C LEU A 26 -2.84 -15.96 0.58
N PHE A 27 -4.06 -16.32 0.98
CA PHE A 27 -5.26 -15.53 0.76
C PHE A 27 -5.24 -14.18 1.50
N THR A 28 -4.70 -14.16 2.73
CA THR A 28 -4.57 -12.94 3.51
C THR A 28 -3.45 -12.05 2.96
N ALA A 29 -2.39 -12.64 2.39
CA ALA A 29 -1.33 -11.89 1.71
C ALA A 29 -1.85 -11.11 0.49
N ILE A 30 -2.74 -11.74 -0.28
CA ILE A 30 -3.39 -11.13 -1.44
C ILE A 30 -4.33 -10.01 -0.99
N LEU A 31 -5.17 -10.25 0.02
CA LEU A 31 -6.07 -9.23 0.57
C LEU A 31 -5.30 -8.02 1.14
N LEU A 32 -4.23 -8.25 1.91
CA LEU A 32 -3.37 -7.19 2.43
C LEU A 32 -2.66 -6.40 1.32
N SER A 33 -2.29 -7.04 0.20
CA SER A 33 -1.69 -6.33 -0.94
C SER A 33 -2.70 -5.41 -1.63
N ILE A 34 -3.94 -5.88 -1.82
CA ILE A 34 -5.02 -5.07 -2.42
C ILE A 34 -5.35 -3.89 -1.50
N VAL A 35 -5.52 -4.16 -0.20
CA VAL A 35 -5.80 -3.13 0.81
C VAL A 35 -4.62 -2.16 0.95
N GLY A 36 -3.39 -2.64 0.94
CA GLY A 36 -2.18 -1.81 1.01
C GLY A 36 -2.03 -0.90 -0.20
N THR A 37 -2.35 -1.39 -1.40
CA THR A 37 -2.35 -0.59 -2.63
C THR A 37 -3.45 0.47 -2.60
N GLY A 38 -4.67 0.09 -2.21
CA GLY A 38 -5.79 1.03 -2.06
C GLY A 38 -5.55 2.09 -0.98
N ALA A 39 -5.00 1.69 0.16
CA ALA A 39 -4.62 2.59 1.25
C ALA A 39 -3.46 3.51 0.85
N GLY A 40 -2.47 3.00 0.13
CA GLY A 40 -1.36 3.79 -0.41
C GLY A 40 -1.84 4.89 -1.36
N LEU A 41 -2.75 4.56 -2.28
CA LEU A 41 -3.37 5.54 -3.17
C LEU A 41 -4.27 6.52 -2.41
N HIS A 42 -5.00 6.07 -1.40
CA HIS A 42 -5.90 6.91 -0.64
C HIS A 42 -5.16 7.89 0.28
N VAL A 43 -4.11 7.43 0.96
CA VAL A 43 -3.21 8.28 1.75
C VAL A 43 -2.44 9.21 0.81
N GLY A 44 -1.93 8.71 -0.33
CA GLY A 44 -1.30 9.53 -1.37
C GLY A 44 -2.21 10.66 -1.83
N ARG A 45 -3.47 10.36 -2.19
CA ARG A 45 -4.46 11.37 -2.58
C ARG A 45 -4.88 12.30 -1.46
N ARG A 46 -4.90 11.84 -0.20
CA ARG A 46 -5.25 12.69 0.94
C ARG A 46 -4.14 13.70 1.22
N TRP A 47 -2.89 13.24 1.33
CA TRP A 47 -1.73 14.10 1.57
C TRP A 47 -1.35 14.99 0.39
N LEU A 48 -1.61 14.57 -0.85
CA LEU A 48 -1.43 15.41 -2.05
C LEU A 48 -2.65 16.27 -2.40
N GLY A 49 -3.84 15.93 -1.88
CA GLY A 49 -5.08 16.68 -2.07
C GLY A 49 -5.12 17.96 -1.25
N ASP A 50 -4.42 18.02 -0.11
CA ASP A 50 -4.30 19.23 0.71
C ASP A 50 -3.38 20.32 0.07
N CYS A 51 -2.78 20.06 -1.10
CA CYS A 51 -1.90 20.97 -1.85
C CYS A 51 -2.52 21.48 -3.18
N PHE A 52 -3.80 21.25 -3.48
CA PHE A 52 -4.51 21.83 -4.62
C PHE A 52 -5.94 22.24 -4.22
#